data_AF-A0A241V5R5-F1
#
_entry.id   AF-A0A241V5R5-F1
#
_cell.length_a   1.000
_cell.length_b   1.000
_cell.length_c   1.000
_cell.angle_alpha   90.00
_cell.angle_beta   90.00
_cell.angle_gamma   90.00
#
_symmetry.space_group_name_H-M   'P 1'
#
loop_
_entity.id
_entity.type
_entity.pdbx_description
1 polymer ?
#
loop_
_entity_poly.entity_id
_entity_poly.type
_entity_poly.pdbx_seq_one_letter_code
_entity_poly.pdbx_strand_id
1 'polypeptide(L)' 'MKKYIFWALLMFLTISSLGCFAILIISKDMLFAILGALLALAALLTYLEIKSIDSDPFFK' A
#
# COMPACT_ATOMS: atom_id res chain seq x y z
N MET A 1 16.44 -1.86 -10.48
CA MET A 1 16.27 -0.83 -9.42
C MET A 1 14.80 -0.47 -9.14
N LYS A 2 13.95 -0.28 -10.17
CA LYS A 2 12.53 0.10 -9.97
C LYS A 2 11.75 -0.84 -9.02
N LYS A 3 11.89 -2.17 -9.17
CA LYS A 3 11.23 -3.16 -8.27
C LYS A 3 11.54 -2.93 -6.78
N TYR A 4 12.80 -2.62 -6.42
CA TYR A 4 13.18 -2.39 -5.03
C TYR A 4 12.56 -1.11 -4.45
N ILE A 5 12.44 -0.07 -5.27
CA ILE A 5 11.77 1.20 -4.89
C ILE A 5 10.28 0.95 -4.66
N PHE A 6 9.64 0.17 -5.54
CA PHE A 6 8.24 -0.22 -5.40
C PHE A 6 7.98 -1.08 -4.14
N TRP A 7 8.86 -2.03 -3.83
CA TRP A 7 8.79 -2.81 -2.60
C TRP A 7 8.98 -1.96 -1.34
N ALA A 8 9.91 -1.02 -1.35
CA ALA A 8 10.11 -0.08 -0.25
C ALA A 8 8.87 0.83 -0.06
N LEU A 9 8.28 1.30 -1.16
CA LEU A 9 7.05 2.09 -1.13
C LEU A 9 5.88 1.29 -0.53
N LEU A 10 5.75 0.02 -0.90
CA LEU A 10 4.72 -0.89 -0.38
C LEU A 10 4.86 -1.11 1.15
N MET A 11 6.10 -1.25 1.65
CA MET A 11 6.35 -1.34 3.10
C MET A 11 5.96 -0.05 3.82
N PHE A 12 6.30 1.12 3.27
CA PHE A 12 5.91 2.40 3.86
C PHE A 12 4.39 2.58 3.89
N LEU A 13 3.70 2.19 2.82
CA LEU A 13 2.24 2.23 2.70
C LEU A 13 1.54 1.33 3.73
N THR A 14 2.04 0.10 3.92
CA THR A 14 1.46 -0.85 4.88
C THR A 14 1.67 -0.39 6.33
N ILE A 15 2.86 0.10 6.69
CA ILE A 15 3.13 0.67 8.02
C ILE A 15 2.24 1.90 8.28
N SER A 16 2.11 2.79 7.30
CA SER A 16 1.27 3.99 7.41
C SER A 16 -0.22 3.64 7.53
N SER A 17 -0.68 2.62 6.79
CA SER A 17 -2.04 2.11 6.88
C SER A 17 -2.32 1.54 8.28
N LEU A 18 -1.41 0.73 8.83
CA LEU A 18 -1.53 0.20 10.19
C LEU A 18 -1.62 1.32 11.24
N GLY A 19 -0.80 2.37 11.08
CA GLY A 19 -0.85 3.55 11.94
C GLY A 19 -2.19 4.27 11.88
N CYS A 20 -2.76 4.45 10.68
CA CYS A 20 -4.09 5.05 10.52
C CYS A 20 -5.18 4.20 11.19
N PHE A 21 -5.14 2.87 11.06
CA PHE A 21 -6.10 1.99 11.73
C PHE A 21 -5.95 2.02 13.26
N ALA A 22 -4.73 2.09 13.78
CA ALA A 22 -4.49 2.23 15.22
C ALA A 22 -5.05 3.56 15.76
N ILE A 23 -4.84 4.66 15.04
CA ILE A 23 -5.36 5.98 15.42
C ILE A 23 -6.89 6.00 15.31
N LEU A 24 -7.48 5.38 14.28
CA LEU A 24 -8.94 5.24 14.16
C LEU A 24 -9.55 4.56 15.38
N ILE A 25 -8.94 3.47 15.87
CA ILE A 25 -9.45 2.75 17.04
C ILE A 25 -9.45 3.66 18.28
N ILE A 26 -8.44 4.52 18.40
CA ILE A 26 -8.26 5.42 19.55
C ILE A 26 -9.14 6.66 19.45
N SER A 27 -9.18 7.35 18.31
CA SER A 27 -9.89 8.62 18.16
C SER A 27 -11.34 8.48 17.67
N LYS A 28 -11.74 7.30 17.17
CA LYS A 28 -13.03 7.06 16.49
C LYS A 28 -13.30 8.00 15.30
N ASP A 29 -12.28 8.70 14.79
CA ASP A 29 -12.43 9.56 13.63
C ASP A 29 -12.59 8.75 12.36
N MET A 30 -13.71 8.95 11.68
CA MET A 30 -13.97 8.34 10.38
C MET A 30 -12.98 8.80 9.31
N LEU A 31 -12.32 9.96 9.49
CA LEU A 31 -11.30 10.45 8.57
C LEU A 31 -10.10 9.50 8.46
N PHE A 32 -9.65 8.91 9.58
CA PHE A 32 -8.58 7.91 9.55
C PHE A 32 -9.03 6.58 8.92
N ALA A 33 -10.34 6.31 8.89
CA ALA A 33 -10.90 5.14 8.22
C ALA A 33 -10.74 5.28 6.71
N ILE A 34 -11.14 6.45 6.22
CA ILE A 34 -11.04 6.81 4.80
C ILE A 34 -9.57 6.85 4.39
N LEU A 35 -8.70 7.47 5.20
CA LEU A 35 -7.26 7.51 4.93
C LEU A 35 -6.63 6.10 4.89
N GLY A 36 -6.96 5.26 5.88
CA GLY A 36 -6.47 3.89 5.97
C GLY A 36 -6.92 3.02 4.80
N ALA A 37 -8.20 3.16 4.39
CA ALA A 37 -8.75 2.49 3.22
C ALA A 37 -8.09 2.97 1.92
N LEU A 38 -7.84 4.27 1.78
CA LEU A 38 -7.17 4.85 0.62
C LEU A 38 -5.71 4.36 0.50
N LEU A 39 -4.99 4.32 1.63
CA LEU A 39 -3.64 3.74 1.72
C LEU A 39 -3.64 2.24 1.36
N ALA A 40 -4.64 1.48 1.83
CA ALA A 40 -4.76 0.06 1.48
C ALA A 40 -5.01 -0.15 -0.02
N LEU A 41 -5.87 0.68 -0.63
CA LEU A 41 -6.13 0.67 -2.08
C LEU A 41 -4.87 1.02 -2.89
N ALA A 42 -4.13 2.04 -2.47
CA ALA A 42 -2.86 2.40 -3.09
C ALA A 42 -1.83 1.25 -2.98
N ALA A 43 -1.74 0.58 -1.83
CA ALA A 43 -0.88 -0.58 -1.67
C ALA A 43 -1.30 -1.74 -2.60
N LEU A 44 -2.60 -1.99 -2.75
CA LEU A 44 -3.14 -3.02 -3.64
C LEU A 44 -2.81 -2.72 -5.11
N LEU A 45 -2.99 -1.49 -5.56
CA LEU A 45 -2.64 -1.06 -6.93
C LEU A 45 -1.14 -1.20 -7.18
N THR A 46 -0.32 -0.78 -6.23
CA THR A 46 1.15 -0.92 -6.29
C THR A 46 1.54 -2.39 -6.38
N TYR A 47 0.90 -3.27 -5.60
CA TYR A 47 1.13 -4.72 -5.64
C TYR A 47 0.70 -5.34 -6.98
N LEU A 48 -0.45 -4.94 -7.53
CA LEU A 48 -0.90 -5.38 -8.84
C LEU A 48 0.07 -4.96 -9.95
N GLU A 49 0.62 -3.76 -9.87
CA GLU A 49 1.61 -3.25 -10.82
C GLU A 49 2.92 -4.05 -10.74
N ILE A 50 3.42 -4.31 -9.52
CA ILE A 50 4.60 -5.19 -9.31
C ILE A 50 4.33 -6.59 -9.85
N LYS A 51 3.15 -7.15 -9.55
CA LYS A 51 2.75 -8.49 -10.00
C LYS A 51 2.65 -8.55 -11.53
N SER A 52 2.07 -7.52 -12.16
CA SER A 52 2.00 -7.40 -13.63
C SER A 52 3.39 -7.44 -14.25
N ILE A 53 4.33 -6.65 -13.70
CA ILE A 53 5.73 -6.60 -14.16
C ILE A 53 6.43 -7.97 -13.97
N ASP A 54 6.10 -8.72 -12.92
CA ASP A 54 6.64 -10.08 -12.70
C ASP A 54 6.02 -11.15 -13.60
N SER A 55 4.75 -10.96 -13.99
CA SER A 55 4.00 -11.92 -14.81
C SER A 55 4.17 -11.72 -16.32
N ASP A 56 4.81 -10.63 -16.76
CA ASP A 56 5.03 -10.35 -18.17
C ASP A 56 6.13 -11.27 -18.76
N PRO A 57 5.78 -12.22 -19.66
CA PRO A 57 6.75 -13.16 -20.22
C PRO A 57 7.73 -12.50 -21.21
N PHE A 58 7.48 -11.26 -21.63
CA PHE A 58 8.35 -10.48 -22.52
C PHE A 58 9.49 -9.74 -21.81
N PHE A 59 9.50 -9.72 -20.47
CA PHE A 59 10.55 -9.10 -19.65
C PHE A 59 11.45 -10.11 -18.94
N LYS A 60 11.44 -11.38 -19.39
CA LYS A 60 12.31 -12.44 -18.88
C LYS A 60 13.64 -12.52 -19.64
#